data_AF-A0A1Q8Q9T6-F1
#
_entry.id   AF-A0A1Q8Q9T6-F1
#
_cell.length_a   1.000
_cell.length_b   1.000
_cell.length_c   1.000
_cell.angle_alpha   90.00
_cell.angle_beta   90.00
_cell.angle_gamma   90.00
#
_symmetry.space_group_name_H-M   'P 1'
#
loop_
_entity.id
_entity.type
_entity.pdbx_description
1 polymer ?
#
loop_
_entity_poly.entity_id
_entity_poly.type
_entity_poly.pdbx_seq_one_letter_code
_entity_poly.pdbx_strand_id
1 'polypeptide(L)'
;MRINHNMMALNTYRQFSNAVFSQSKAMEKLSSGLRINRAGDDAAGLAISEKMRGQIRGLEQAARNAQDSISMIQTAEGAASVVHEMLQRARELAVQSANGTLTDSDRKALNDEVAQLKEQINNTAQNTEFNTIKLLNKGTPLGSNGPVITGVSSEVIDDLMFRVPRWIDDAVTTIKNSLGIDFPANKELTVKLYSNASETRAAYMSTADGGATLELGLNLDKLLDANGQIPAGESGGQFDTVIAHEIVHAVQYTEMPSILNGGISNDENWFVEGLATAIQGGNGFTGVQADNGALTVNTAAPFNGEYDAAYAAVKTLHEITAGGINAFIDRLEAGDTLDQAFANTTQQAQGELAVIADAVHPLNNFTTSADFINWFNNSADVDAYLTTSSDFDPATSGAILNGSIAGSSFAGSQEDTIDNNATIDNAGVFNIKFDGVTEQTEKDTTAAKIAFHIGANSDQTMKMTSVNLTASGLRLTDWDISNQINSEMAIEKLDRAIQNVSSVRSFYGALQNRLEHAISNLQNSAENLTAAESRIRDVDMAKEMMNQTKSSILSQAAQAMLAQANQAPQGVLQLLR
;
A
#
# COMPACT_ATOMS: atom_id res chain seq x y z
N MET A 1 78.32 0.53 74.93
CA MET A 1 77.85 -0.36 73.85
C MET A 1 76.98 -1.45 74.48
N ARG A 2 75.74 -1.69 74.00
CA ARG A 2 74.85 -2.73 74.55
C ARG A 2 74.99 -4.00 73.69
N ILE A 3 75.31 -5.15 74.28
CA ILE A 3 75.70 -6.37 73.53
C ILE A 3 74.49 -7.26 73.17
N ASN A 4 73.46 -7.32 74.01
CA ASN A 4 72.33 -8.23 73.81
C ASN A 4 71.37 -7.84 72.66
N HIS A 5 71.41 -6.59 72.19
CA HIS A 5 70.51 -6.10 71.14
C HIS A 5 71.31 -5.37 70.07
N ASN A 6 71.51 -6.03 68.92
CA ASN A 6 72.24 -5.45 67.79
C ASN A 6 71.30 -4.65 66.88
N MET A 7 71.11 -3.38 67.22
CA MET A 7 70.25 -2.47 66.47
C MET A 7 70.71 -2.25 65.02
N MET A 8 72.03 -2.34 64.75
CA MET A 8 72.58 -2.21 63.41
C MET A 8 72.20 -3.42 62.55
N ALA A 9 72.36 -4.64 63.06
CA ALA A 9 71.93 -5.84 62.34
C ALA A 9 70.41 -5.88 62.12
N LEU A 10 69.61 -5.46 63.12
CA LEU A 10 68.14 -5.37 62.98
C LEU A 10 67.73 -4.32 61.92
N ASN A 11 68.42 -3.19 61.84
CA ASN A 11 68.17 -2.19 60.82
C ASN A 11 68.53 -2.71 59.42
N THR A 12 69.72 -3.31 59.28
CA THR A 12 70.16 -3.90 58.00
C THR A 12 69.27 -5.06 57.56
N TYR A 13 68.80 -5.89 58.50
CA TYR A 13 67.85 -6.97 58.21
C TYR A 13 66.50 -6.44 57.71
N ARG A 14 65.98 -5.36 58.30
CA ARG A 14 64.78 -4.67 57.78
C ARG A 14 65.00 -4.15 56.36
N GLN A 15 66.16 -3.55 56.08
CA GLN A 15 66.49 -3.07 54.73
C GLN A 15 66.66 -4.22 53.72
N PHE A 16 67.29 -5.32 54.14
CA PHE A 16 67.40 -6.55 53.33
C PHE A 16 66.02 -7.12 53.00
N SER A 17 65.14 -7.26 54.00
CA SER A 17 63.77 -7.76 53.81
C SER A 17 62.97 -6.86 52.85
N ASN A 18 63.08 -5.54 52.98
CA ASN A 18 62.45 -4.59 52.06
C ASN A 18 63.00 -4.70 50.63
N ALA A 19 64.30 -4.90 50.47
CA ALA A 19 64.95 -5.06 49.17
C ALA A 19 64.53 -6.37 48.48
N VAL A 20 64.48 -7.48 49.22
CA VAL A 20 63.98 -8.78 48.73
C VAL A 20 62.52 -8.69 48.32
N PHE A 21 61.66 -8.06 49.14
CA PHE A 21 60.25 -7.87 48.79
C PHE A 21 60.07 -7.02 47.52
N SER A 22 60.86 -5.95 47.38
CA SER A 22 60.84 -5.10 46.18
C SER A 22 61.34 -5.83 44.94
N GLN A 23 62.37 -6.67 45.08
CA GLN A 23 62.88 -7.54 44.02
C GLN A 23 61.82 -8.55 43.57
N SER A 24 61.13 -9.21 44.51
CA SER A 24 60.05 -10.15 44.20
C SER A 24 58.89 -9.46 43.47
N LYS A 25 58.50 -8.24 43.89
CA LYS A 25 57.47 -7.46 43.19
C LYS A 25 57.88 -7.06 41.77
N ALA A 26 59.12 -6.61 41.58
CA ALA A 26 59.62 -6.28 40.24
C ALA A 26 59.67 -7.52 39.34
N MET A 27 60.04 -8.68 39.88
CA MET A 27 59.96 -9.96 39.16
C MET A 27 58.53 -10.35 38.78
N GLU A 28 57.55 -10.16 39.68
CA GLU A 28 56.13 -10.41 39.40
C GLU A 28 55.61 -9.53 38.24
N LYS A 29 55.97 -8.25 38.24
CA LYS A 29 55.59 -7.31 37.18
C LYS A 29 56.28 -7.60 35.84
N LEU A 30 57.57 -7.94 35.86
CA LEU A 30 58.31 -8.33 34.64
C LEU A 30 57.78 -9.65 34.05
N SER A 31 57.41 -10.61 34.91
CA SER A 31 56.88 -11.90 34.45
C SER A 31 55.46 -11.80 33.89
N SER A 32 54.64 -10.89 34.40
CA SER A 32 53.26 -10.69 33.94
C SER A 32 53.14 -9.71 32.78
N GLY A 33 54.14 -8.83 32.59
CA GLY A 33 54.05 -7.69 31.68
C GLY A 33 53.10 -6.59 32.17
N LEU A 34 52.52 -6.74 33.36
CA LEU A 34 51.53 -5.83 33.91
C LEU A 34 52.10 -5.05 35.11
N ARG A 35 51.88 -3.74 35.10
CA ARG A 35 52.16 -2.82 36.19
C ARG A 35 51.23 -3.03 37.39
N ILE A 36 49.98 -3.42 37.15
CA ILE A 36 48.93 -3.63 38.15
C ILE A 36 48.49 -5.10 38.11
N ASN A 37 48.98 -5.92 39.05
CA ASN A 37 48.65 -7.35 39.13
C ASN A 37 47.59 -7.65 40.19
N ARG A 38 47.52 -6.85 41.25
CA ARG A 38 46.59 -7.04 42.37
C ARG A 38 45.95 -5.71 42.75
N ALA A 39 44.77 -5.75 43.37
CA ALA A 39 44.06 -4.55 43.82
C ALA A 39 44.88 -3.68 44.81
N GLY A 40 45.84 -4.28 45.51
CA GLY A 40 46.74 -3.57 46.43
C GLY A 40 47.85 -2.75 45.74
N ASP A 41 48.08 -2.91 44.44
CA ASP A 41 49.08 -2.11 43.71
C ASP A 41 48.50 -0.77 43.22
N ASP A 42 47.26 -0.77 42.71
CA ASP A 42 46.47 0.42 42.36
C ASP A 42 44.98 0.04 42.22
N ALA A 43 44.19 0.32 43.26
CA ALA A 43 42.76 -0.04 43.27
C ALA A 43 41.93 0.75 42.24
N ALA A 44 42.25 2.03 42.03
CA ALA A 44 41.53 2.88 41.08
C ALA A 44 41.91 2.53 39.63
N GLY A 45 43.21 2.35 39.36
CA GLY A 45 43.71 1.92 38.06
C GLY A 45 43.18 0.54 37.65
N LEU A 46 43.10 -0.41 38.59
CA LEU A 46 42.49 -1.71 38.33
C LEU A 46 41.01 -1.57 37.96
N ALA A 47 40.22 -0.83 38.73
CA ALA A 47 38.79 -0.64 38.45
C ALA A 47 38.53 0.03 37.09
N ILE A 48 39.34 1.03 36.71
CA ILE A 48 39.25 1.67 35.40
C ILE A 48 39.63 0.68 34.29
N SER A 49 40.71 -0.10 34.47
CA SER A 49 41.15 -1.08 33.48
C SER A 49 40.11 -2.19 33.25
N GLU A 50 39.44 -2.67 34.29
CA GLU A 50 38.38 -3.68 34.17
C GLU A 50 37.14 -3.11 33.46
N LYS A 51 36.79 -1.85 33.72
CA LYS A 51 35.75 -1.15 32.95
C LYS A 51 36.13 -1.01 31.47
N MET A 52 37.37 -0.60 31.17
CA MET A 52 37.86 -0.49 29.80
C MET A 52 37.86 -1.85 29.09
N ARG A 53 38.30 -2.93 29.75
CA ARG A 53 38.22 -4.30 29.22
C ARG A 53 36.80 -4.74 28.94
N GLY A 54 35.86 -4.43 29.83
CA GLY A 54 34.43 -4.67 29.61
C GLY A 54 33.92 -3.94 28.36
N GLN A 55 34.29 -2.67 28.19
CA GLN A 55 33.93 -1.89 27.00
C GLN A 55 34.58 -2.43 25.73
N ILE A 56 35.86 -2.78 25.73
CA ILE A 56 36.57 -3.36 24.58
C ILE A 56 35.85 -4.63 24.11
N ARG A 57 35.58 -5.58 25.03
CA ARG A 57 34.84 -6.81 24.69
C ARG A 57 33.43 -6.53 24.16
N GLY A 58 32.75 -5.53 24.74
CA GLY A 58 31.45 -5.07 24.27
C GLY A 58 31.50 -4.51 22.84
N LEU A 59 32.51 -3.68 22.53
CA LEU A 59 32.71 -3.09 21.20
C LEU A 59 33.08 -4.16 20.16
N GLU A 60 33.95 -5.12 20.51
CA GLU A 60 34.29 -6.24 19.64
C GLU A 60 33.08 -7.14 19.34
N GLN A 61 32.24 -7.41 20.35
CA GLN A 61 31.00 -8.15 20.14
C GLN A 61 30.01 -7.35 19.29
N ALA A 62 29.90 -6.04 19.52
CA ALA A 62 29.06 -5.16 18.70
C ALA A 62 29.51 -5.13 17.23
N ALA A 63 30.82 -5.13 16.98
CA ALA A 63 31.36 -5.22 15.63
C ALA A 63 30.99 -6.56 14.94
N ARG A 64 31.07 -7.68 15.68
CA ARG A 64 30.60 -8.99 15.17
C ARG A 64 29.09 -8.99 14.88
N ASN A 65 28.28 -8.46 15.80
CA ASN A 65 26.83 -8.33 15.57
C ASN A 65 26.52 -7.49 14.32
N ALA A 66 27.27 -6.40 14.10
CA ALA A 66 27.13 -5.57 12.91
C ALA A 66 27.52 -6.32 11.62
N GLN A 67 28.54 -7.17 11.66
CA GLN A 67 28.91 -8.05 10.55
C GLN A 67 27.81 -9.07 10.23
N ASP A 68 27.25 -9.73 11.25
CA ASP A 68 26.11 -10.65 11.08
C ASP A 68 24.89 -9.91 10.48
N SER A 69 24.69 -8.65 10.89
CA SER A 69 23.63 -7.78 10.35
C SER A 69 23.86 -7.48 8.87
N ILE A 70 25.10 -7.21 8.45
CA ILE A 70 25.46 -7.05 7.03
C ILE A 70 25.14 -8.31 6.24
N SER A 71 25.51 -9.50 6.74
CA SER A 71 25.19 -10.78 6.07
C SER A 71 23.69 -11.01 5.93
N MET A 72 22.89 -10.65 6.93
CA MET A 72 21.43 -10.70 6.86
C MET A 72 20.88 -9.74 5.80
N ILE A 73 21.36 -8.51 5.75
CA ILE A 73 20.91 -7.50 4.77
C ILE A 73 21.34 -7.89 3.35
N GLN A 74 22.54 -8.44 3.15
CA GLN A 74 22.98 -8.95 1.84
C GLN A 74 22.10 -10.10 1.36
N THR A 75 21.67 -10.98 2.27
CA THR A 75 20.71 -12.05 1.94
C THR A 75 19.37 -11.46 1.47
N ALA A 76 18.86 -10.44 2.17
CA ALA A 76 17.63 -9.74 1.79
C ALA A 76 17.75 -8.98 0.46
N GLU A 77 18.87 -8.27 0.23
CA GLU A 77 19.12 -7.52 -1.00
C GLU A 77 19.26 -8.44 -2.21
N GLY A 78 19.98 -9.55 -2.08
CA GLY A 78 20.10 -10.54 -3.14
C GLY A 78 18.75 -11.11 -3.56
N ALA A 79 17.90 -11.47 -2.58
CA ALA A 79 16.53 -11.91 -2.86
C ALA A 79 15.66 -10.80 -3.49
N ALA A 80 15.81 -9.54 -3.04
CA ALA A 80 15.13 -8.40 -3.65
C ALA A 80 15.59 -8.15 -5.10
N SER A 81 16.86 -8.40 -5.42
CA SER A 81 17.38 -8.33 -6.79
C SER A 81 16.74 -9.37 -7.69
N VAL A 82 16.59 -10.62 -7.21
CA VAL A 82 15.91 -11.69 -7.96
C VAL A 82 14.42 -11.34 -8.21
N VAL A 83 13.73 -10.77 -7.21
CA VAL A 83 12.36 -10.25 -7.39
C VAL A 83 12.33 -9.13 -8.42
N HIS A 84 13.28 -8.19 -8.39
CA HIS A 84 13.38 -7.11 -9.37
C HIS A 84 13.52 -7.65 -10.80
N GLU A 85 14.39 -8.64 -11.03
CA GLU A 85 14.59 -9.27 -12.35
C GLU A 85 13.31 -9.97 -12.84
N MET A 86 12.59 -10.68 -11.95
CA MET A 86 11.31 -11.31 -12.30
C MET A 86 10.24 -10.27 -12.67
N LEU A 87 10.20 -9.14 -11.98
CA LEU A 87 9.28 -8.04 -12.30
C LEU A 87 9.60 -7.38 -13.65
N GLN A 88 10.89 -7.20 -13.96
CA GLN A 88 11.30 -6.70 -15.28
C GLN A 88 10.88 -7.67 -16.39
N ARG A 89 11.06 -8.98 -16.19
CA ARG A 89 10.58 -9.99 -17.15
C ARG A 89 9.07 -9.97 -17.31
N ALA A 90 8.34 -9.88 -16.21
CA ALA A 90 6.89 -9.71 -16.21
C ALA A 90 6.46 -8.47 -17.02
N ARG A 91 7.22 -7.37 -16.93
CA ARG A 91 6.96 -6.13 -17.66
C ARG A 91 7.18 -6.29 -19.15
N GLU A 92 8.25 -6.97 -19.56
CA GLU A 92 8.48 -7.30 -20.96
C GLU A 92 7.31 -8.08 -21.57
N LEU A 93 6.79 -9.07 -20.84
CA LEU A 93 5.64 -9.88 -21.28
C LEU A 93 4.36 -9.03 -21.37
N ALA A 94 4.14 -8.10 -20.44
CA ALA A 94 3.00 -7.19 -20.49
C ALA A 94 3.08 -6.25 -21.70
N VAL A 95 4.26 -5.67 -21.98
CA VAL A 95 4.50 -4.84 -23.18
C VAL A 95 4.32 -5.67 -24.46
N GLN A 96 4.81 -6.90 -24.49
CA GLN A 96 4.63 -7.80 -25.63
C GLN A 96 3.14 -8.09 -25.85
N SER A 97 2.41 -8.42 -24.77
CA SER A 97 0.98 -8.68 -24.84
C SER A 97 0.24 -7.44 -25.35
N ALA A 98 0.53 -6.23 -24.87
CA ALA A 98 -0.16 -5.00 -25.27
C ALA A 98 -0.15 -4.70 -26.80
N ASN A 99 0.68 -5.37 -27.61
CA ASN A 99 0.66 -5.21 -29.06
C ASN A 99 -0.62 -5.79 -29.71
N GLY A 100 -1.34 -4.98 -30.49
CA GLY A 100 -2.56 -5.40 -31.21
C GLY A 100 -2.37 -6.48 -32.29
N THR A 101 -1.14 -6.87 -32.62
CA THR A 101 -0.88 -7.96 -33.59
C THR A 101 -1.04 -9.37 -33.01
N LEU A 102 -1.19 -9.53 -31.69
CA LEU A 102 -1.32 -10.83 -31.03
C LEU A 102 -2.77 -11.27 -30.89
N THR A 103 -3.02 -12.58 -31.06
CA THR A 103 -4.34 -13.18 -30.83
C THR A 103 -4.59 -13.44 -29.35
N ASP A 104 -5.85 -13.62 -28.95
CA ASP A 104 -6.20 -13.93 -27.55
C ASP A 104 -5.57 -15.25 -27.05
N SER A 105 -5.36 -16.20 -27.96
CA SER A 105 -4.64 -17.45 -27.64
C SER A 105 -3.16 -17.19 -27.32
N ASP A 106 -2.52 -16.26 -28.04
CA ASP A 106 -1.11 -15.91 -27.79
C ASP A 106 -0.98 -15.15 -26.46
N ARG A 107 -1.91 -14.22 -26.19
CA ARG A 107 -1.98 -13.48 -24.92
C ARG A 107 -2.17 -14.40 -23.73
N LYS A 108 -3.01 -15.43 -23.87
CA LYS A 108 -3.19 -16.44 -22.82
C LYS A 108 -1.90 -17.19 -22.50
N ALA A 109 -1.11 -17.57 -23.51
CA ALA A 109 0.16 -18.24 -23.29
C ALA A 109 1.19 -17.33 -22.58
N LEU A 110 1.22 -16.03 -22.90
CA LEU A 110 2.03 -15.05 -22.17
C LEU A 110 1.57 -14.90 -20.72
N ASN A 111 0.25 -14.91 -20.49
CA ASN A 111 -0.34 -14.83 -19.16
C ASN A 111 0.02 -16.02 -18.28
N ASP A 112 0.13 -17.22 -18.84
CA ASP A 112 0.57 -18.42 -18.12
C ASP A 112 2.03 -18.27 -17.62
N GLU A 113 2.92 -17.65 -18.41
CA GLU A 113 4.30 -17.33 -17.99
C GLU A 113 4.31 -16.30 -16.86
N VAL A 114 3.49 -15.26 -16.98
CA VAL A 114 3.30 -14.25 -15.93
C VAL A 114 2.79 -14.86 -14.62
N ALA A 115 1.82 -15.78 -14.69
CA ALA A 115 1.31 -16.47 -13.52
C ALA A 115 2.39 -17.27 -12.79
N GLN A 116 3.29 -17.94 -13.55
CA GLN A 116 4.45 -18.63 -12.98
C GLN A 116 5.43 -17.64 -12.32
N LEU A 117 5.74 -16.52 -12.97
CA LEU A 117 6.62 -15.48 -12.39
C LEU A 117 6.05 -14.95 -11.06
N LYS A 118 4.74 -14.72 -11.00
CA LYS A 118 4.05 -14.30 -9.77
C LYS A 118 4.18 -15.34 -8.65
N GLU A 119 4.02 -16.63 -8.97
CA GLU A 119 4.24 -17.72 -8.01
C GLU A 119 5.70 -17.74 -7.52
N GLN A 120 6.66 -17.57 -8.43
CA GLN A 120 8.08 -17.53 -8.07
C GLN A 120 8.42 -16.31 -7.20
N ILE A 121 7.89 -15.12 -7.50
CA ILE A 121 8.03 -13.92 -6.65
C ILE A 121 7.53 -14.21 -5.23
N ASN A 122 6.34 -14.81 -5.10
CA ASN A 122 5.79 -15.19 -3.80
C ASN A 122 6.68 -16.20 -3.08
N ASN A 123 7.15 -17.23 -3.77
CA ASN A 123 8.03 -18.24 -3.21
C ASN A 123 9.35 -17.63 -2.71
N THR A 124 9.99 -16.76 -3.49
CA THR A 124 11.21 -16.05 -3.08
C THR A 124 10.96 -15.19 -1.85
N ALA A 125 9.89 -14.39 -1.82
CA ALA A 125 9.58 -13.51 -0.69
C ALA A 125 9.22 -14.29 0.59
N GLN A 126 8.47 -15.39 0.48
CA GLN A 126 8.03 -16.20 1.62
C GLN A 126 9.13 -17.11 2.17
N ASN A 127 10.03 -17.61 1.31
CA ASN A 127 11.03 -18.59 1.70
C ASN A 127 12.39 -17.98 2.07
N THR A 128 12.68 -16.74 1.66
CA THR A 128 13.93 -16.05 2.03
C THR A 128 14.02 -15.84 3.54
N GLU A 129 15.03 -16.44 4.16
CA GLU A 129 15.27 -16.37 5.60
C GLU A 129 16.75 -16.31 5.94
N PHE A 130 17.04 -15.69 7.09
CA PHE A 130 18.36 -15.72 7.71
C PHE A 130 18.20 -16.22 9.13
N ASN A 131 18.86 -17.34 9.46
CA ASN A 131 18.73 -17.98 10.78
C ASN A 131 17.25 -18.16 11.20
N THR A 132 16.42 -18.73 10.31
CA THR A 132 14.95 -18.93 10.46
C THR A 132 14.09 -17.66 10.53
N ILE A 133 14.70 -16.47 10.47
CA ILE A 133 13.99 -15.20 10.45
C ILE A 133 13.62 -14.87 9.01
N LYS A 134 12.31 -14.80 8.72
CA LYS A 134 11.80 -14.35 7.42
C LYS A 134 12.09 -12.87 7.20
N LEU A 135 12.61 -12.53 6.02
CA LEU A 135 13.10 -11.18 5.73
C LEU A 135 12.11 -10.33 4.91
N LEU A 136 11.34 -10.98 4.02
CA LEU A 136 10.62 -10.30 2.93
C LEU A 136 9.10 -10.52 2.93
N ASN A 137 8.51 -11.06 4.00
CA ASN A 137 7.07 -11.43 4.04
C ASN A 137 6.28 -10.81 5.21
N LYS A 138 6.88 -9.88 5.97
CA LYS A 138 6.31 -9.34 7.23
C LYS A 138 6.36 -7.81 7.33
N GLY A 139 6.58 -7.11 6.22
CA GLY A 139 6.50 -5.65 6.18
C GLY A 139 5.08 -5.14 5.96
N THR A 140 4.85 -3.86 6.27
CA THR A 140 3.71 -3.14 5.69
C THR A 140 3.87 -3.15 4.16
N PRO A 141 2.77 -3.24 3.38
CA PRO A 141 2.82 -3.00 1.95
C PRO A 141 3.55 -1.68 1.68
N LEU A 142 4.51 -1.69 0.75
CA LEU A 142 5.26 -0.49 0.41
C LEU A 142 4.26 0.48 -0.25
N GLY A 143 4.06 1.66 0.37
CA GLY A 143 3.08 2.64 -0.09
C GLY A 143 1.74 2.66 0.68
N SER A 144 1.68 2.13 1.92
CA SER A 144 0.50 2.27 2.80
C SER A 144 0.29 3.71 3.34
N ASN A 145 0.44 4.71 2.47
CA ASN A 145 -0.16 6.03 2.67
C ASN A 145 -1.46 6.15 1.87
N GLY A 146 -1.87 5.07 1.18
CA GLY A 146 -3.11 5.02 0.43
C GLY A 146 -4.34 5.19 1.31
N PRO A 147 -5.43 5.72 0.76
CA PRO A 147 -6.62 6.02 1.52
C PRO A 147 -7.39 4.73 1.89
N VAL A 148 -8.10 4.76 3.01
CA VAL A 148 -8.65 3.60 3.73
C VAL A 148 -10.17 3.71 3.86
N ILE A 149 -10.85 2.60 3.57
CA ILE A 149 -12.25 2.33 3.88
C ILE A 149 -12.29 1.09 4.74
N THR A 150 -13.02 1.13 5.86
CA THR A 150 -13.07 0.01 6.80
C THR A 150 -13.66 -1.22 6.12
N GLY A 151 -12.92 -2.34 6.10
CA GLY A 151 -13.36 -3.59 5.48
C GLY A 151 -12.95 -3.79 4.03
N VAL A 152 -12.34 -2.79 3.38
CA VAL A 152 -11.83 -2.87 2.00
C VAL A 152 -10.31 -2.68 2.01
N SER A 153 -9.59 -3.46 1.19
CA SER A 153 -8.13 -3.35 1.14
C SER A 153 -7.69 -2.08 0.41
N SER A 154 -6.55 -1.50 0.81
CA SER A 154 -5.98 -0.30 0.17
C SER A 154 -5.63 -0.53 -1.30
N GLU A 155 -5.34 -1.76 -1.69
CA GLU A 155 -5.06 -2.12 -3.08
C GLU A 155 -6.30 -1.96 -3.97
N VAL A 156 -7.48 -2.34 -3.46
CA VAL A 156 -8.74 -2.25 -4.18
C VAL A 156 -9.18 -0.80 -4.31
N ILE A 157 -9.01 0.00 -3.24
CA ILE A 157 -9.34 1.42 -3.23
C ILE A 157 -8.52 2.18 -4.29
N ASP A 158 -7.22 1.95 -4.34
CA ASP A 158 -6.35 2.60 -5.33
C ASP A 158 -6.66 2.13 -6.77
N ASP A 159 -7.02 0.85 -6.96
CA ASP A 159 -7.44 0.34 -8.28
C ASP A 159 -8.77 0.99 -8.72
N LEU A 160 -9.69 1.24 -7.79
CA LEU A 160 -10.94 1.97 -8.05
C LEU A 160 -10.69 3.44 -8.36
N MET A 161 -9.82 4.11 -7.61
CA MET A 161 -9.48 5.52 -7.83
C MET A 161 -8.81 5.75 -9.19
N PHE A 162 -8.18 4.73 -9.76
CA PHE A 162 -7.67 4.73 -11.13
C PHE A 162 -8.72 4.37 -12.18
N ARG A 163 -9.54 3.34 -11.94
CA ARG A 163 -10.51 2.83 -12.94
C ARG A 163 -11.76 3.69 -13.09
N VAL A 164 -12.28 4.25 -11.99
CA VAL A 164 -13.55 5.01 -12.00
C VAL A 164 -13.53 6.20 -12.96
N PRO A 165 -12.47 7.05 -12.99
CA PRO A 165 -12.39 8.13 -13.98
C PRO A 165 -12.48 7.65 -15.43
N ARG A 166 -11.90 6.48 -15.75
CA ARG A 166 -11.97 5.88 -17.08
C ARG A 166 -13.38 5.39 -17.42
N TRP A 167 -14.05 4.71 -16.49
CA TRP A 167 -15.45 4.30 -16.68
C TRP A 167 -16.38 5.49 -16.86
N ILE A 168 -16.12 6.61 -16.17
CA ILE A 168 -16.86 7.86 -16.37
C ILE A 168 -16.62 8.41 -17.80
N ASP A 169 -15.39 8.42 -18.30
CA ASP A 169 -15.06 8.87 -19.67
C ASP A 169 -15.70 7.97 -20.74
N ASP A 170 -15.64 6.65 -20.55
CA ASP A 170 -16.27 5.66 -21.42
C ASP A 170 -17.81 5.87 -21.47
N ALA A 171 -18.44 6.11 -20.31
CA ALA A 171 -19.87 6.41 -20.22
C ALA A 171 -20.23 7.70 -20.97
N VAL A 172 -19.51 8.79 -20.74
CA VAL A 172 -19.74 10.09 -21.41
C VAL A 172 -19.57 9.96 -22.92
N THR A 173 -18.51 9.29 -23.37
CA THR A 173 -18.23 9.07 -24.80
C THR A 173 -19.32 8.23 -25.45
N THR A 174 -19.80 7.20 -24.75
CA THR A 174 -20.86 6.33 -25.26
C THR A 174 -22.19 7.08 -25.39
N ILE A 175 -22.59 7.83 -24.35
CA ILE A 175 -23.81 8.65 -24.37
C ILE A 175 -23.76 9.64 -25.55
N LYS A 176 -22.63 10.31 -25.75
CA LYS A 176 -22.43 11.23 -26.87
C LYS A 176 -22.55 10.54 -28.23
N ASN A 177 -21.87 9.41 -28.42
CA ASN A 177 -21.85 8.72 -29.71
C ASN A 177 -23.19 8.05 -30.06
N SER A 178 -23.87 7.48 -29.07
CA SER A 178 -25.12 6.75 -29.27
C SER A 178 -26.33 7.68 -29.37
N LEU A 179 -26.33 8.80 -28.63
CA LEU A 179 -27.52 9.65 -28.48
C LEU A 179 -27.32 11.10 -28.95
N GLY A 180 -26.09 11.51 -29.25
CA GLY A 180 -25.80 12.87 -29.68
C GLY A 180 -25.93 13.92 -28.57
N ILE A 181 -25.99 13.50 -27.31
CA ILE A 181 -26.09 14.38 -26.16
C ILE A 181 -24.69 14.85 -25.77
N ASP A 182 -24.44 16.15 -25.87
CA ASP A 182 -23.21 16.78 -25.39
C ASP A 182 -23.36 17.13 -23.90
N PHE A 183 -22.37 16.75 -23.10
CA PHE A 183 -22.34 17.18 -21.70
C PHE A 183 -21.85 18.63 -21.57
N PRO A 184 -22.44 19.42 -20.66
CA PRO A 184 -21.94 20.75 -20.36
C PRO A 184 -20.52 20.68 -19.78
N ALA A 185 -19.61 21.47 -20.32
CA ALA A 185 -18.19 21.44 -19.97
C ALA A 185 -17.89 21.92 -18.53
N ASN A 186 -16.81 21.38 -17.95
CA ASN A 186 -16.23 21.77 -16.65
C ASN A 186 -17.14 21.63 -15.42
N LYS A 187 -17.99 20.59 -15.36
CA LYS A 187 -18.81 20.31 -14.18
C LYS A 187 -17.98 19.64 -13.08
N GLU A 188 -18.19 19.99 -11.81
CA GLU A 188 -17.50 19.33 -10.71
C GLU A 188 -18.24 18.04 -10.30
N LEU A 189 -17.56 16.90 -10.35
CA LEU A 189 -18.09 15.59 -9.97
C LEU A 189 -17.26 15.02 -8.82
N THR A 190 -17.90 14.90 -7.66
CA THR A 190 -17.31 14.26 -6.48
C THR A 190 -17.66 12.78 -6.46
N VAL A 191 -16.65 11.91 -6.52
CA VAL A 191 -16.78 10.45 -6.41
C VAL A 191 -16.56 10.04 -4.97
N LYS A 192 -17.56 9.39 -4.37
CA LYS A 192 -17.53 8.94 -2.99
C LYS A 192 -17.51 7.42 -2.92
N LEU A 193 -16.37 6.87 -2.51
CA LEU A 193 -16.23 5.45 -2.22
C LEU A 193 -16.56 5.20 -0.74
N TYR A 194 -17.52 4.32 -0.45
CA TYR A 194 -17.92 4.03 0.93
C TYR A 194 -18.39 2.59 1.12
N SER A 195 -18.47 2.14 2.37
CA SER A 195 -18.97 0.81 2.76
C SER A 195 -20.12 0.97 3.74
N ASN A 196 -21.31 0.50 3.37
CA ASN A 196 -22.48 0.45 4.24
C ASN A 196 -23.38 -0.75 3.92
N ALA A 197 -23.22 -1.83 4.70
CA ALA A 197 -23.94 -3.08 4.49
C ALA A 197 -25.46 -2.95 4.66
N SER A 198 -25.92 -1.97 5.44
CA SER A 198 -27.35 -1.75 5.74
C SER A 198 -28.10 -1.07 4.61
N GLU A 199 -27.39 -0.38 3.71
CA GLU A 199 -27.98 0.25 2.54
C GLU A 199 -28.22 -0.80 1.45
N THR A 200 -29.34 -0.70 0.73
CA THR A 200 -29.68 -1.63 -0.36
C THR A 200 -29.15 -1.18 -1.72
N ARG A 201 -28.84 0.12 -1.86
CA ARG A 201 -28.36 0.74 -3.10
C ARG A 201 -26.87 0.43 -3.30
N ALA A 202 -26.52 0.13 -4.55
CA ALA A 202 -25.14 -0.11 -4.97
C ALA A 202 -24.43 1.19 -5.38
N ALA A 203 -25.15 2.10 -6.04
CA ALA A 203 -24.67 3.43 -6.39
C ALA A 203 -25.79 4.47 -6.32
N TYR A 204 -25.41 5.74 -6.42
CA TYR A 204 -26.33 6.86 -6.64
C TYR A 204 -25.61 8.07 -7.24
N MET A 205 -26.38 8.87 -7.98
CA MET A 205 -26.04 10.23 -8.37
C MET A 205 -26.92 11.23 -7.60
N SER A 206 -26.31 12.29 -7.09
CA SER A 206 -27.04 13.35 -6.40
C SER A 206 -26.45 14.73 -6.67
N THR A 207 -27.24 15.78 -6.41
CA THR A 207 -26.81 17.18 -6.49
C THR A 207 -27.50 18.00 -5.40
N ALA A 208 -26.80 19.00 -4.86
CA ALA A 208 -27.36 19.93 -3.87
C ALA A 208 -27.78 21.28 -4.49
N ASP A 209 -27.40 21.55 -5.73
CA ASP A 209 -27.47 22.86 -6.38
C ASP A 209 -28.05 22.81 -7.80
N GLY A 210 -28.79 21.74 -8.12
CA GLY A 210 -29.46 21.60 -9.42
C GLY A 210 -28.49 21.33 -10.56
N GLY A 211 -27.47 20.50 -10.30
CA GLY A 211 -26.52 20.01 -11.31
C GLY A 211 -25.33 20.93 -11.55
N ALA A 212 -25.01 21.86 -10.64
CA ALA A 212 -23.75 22.61 -10.70
C ALA A 212 -22.60 21.81 -10.06
N THR A 213 -22.88 21.11 -8.97
CA THR A 213 -22.03 20.09 -8.36
C THR A 213 -22.77 18.76 -8.30
N LEU A 214 -22.04 17.69 -8.60
CA LEU A 214 -22.57 16.34 -8.67
C LEU A 214 -21.81 15.43 -7.69
N GLU A 215 -22.49 14.51 -7.04
CA GLU A 215 -21.91 13.48 -6.19
C GLU A 215 -22.31 12.08 -6.70
N LEU A 216 -21.31 11.31 -7.10
CA LEU A 216 -21.42 9.89 -7.44
C LEU A 216 -21.01 9.06 -6.21
N GLY A 217 -21.95 8.41 -5.55
CA GLY A 217 -21.68 7.48 -4.45
C GLY A 217 -21.60 6.04 -4.93
N LEU A 218 -20.55 5.31 -4.52
CA LEU A 218 -20.35 3.89 -4.80
C LEU A 218 -20.23 3.09 -3.49
N ASN A 219 -21.18 2.18 -3.25
CA ASN A 219 -21.20 1.31 -2.08
C ASN A 219 -20.44 0.02 -2.33
N LEU A 220 -19.24 -0.06 -1.78
CA LEU A 220 -18.31 -1.17 -1.98
C LEU A 220 -18.81 -2.48 -1.37
N ASP A 221 -19.70 -2.46 -0.36
CA ASP A 221 -20.30 -3.68 0.20
C ASP A 221 -21.25 -4.39 -0.78
N LYS A 222 -21.72 -3.68 -1.81
CA LYS A 222 -22.62 -4.23 -2.84
C LYS A 222 -21.91 -4.53 -4.15
N LEU A 223 -20.86 -3.75 -4.45
CA LEU A 223 -20.17 -3.83 -5.73
C LEU A 223 -18.95 -4.76 -5.70
N LEU A 224 -18.30 -4.96 -4.54
CA LEU A 224 -17.19 -5.90 -4.41
C LEU A 224 -17.70 -7.33 -4.24
N ASP A 225 -16.88 -8.30 -4.66
CA ASP A 225 -17.18 -9.71 -4.47
C ASP A 225 -17.08 -10.14 -2.99
N ALA A 226 -17.43 -11.40 -2.71
CA ALA A 226 -17.36 -11.97 -1.36
C ALA A 226 -15.93 -11.97 -0.75
N ASN A 227 -14.90 -11.79 -1.57
CA ASN A 227 -13.50 -11.70 -1.16
C ASN A 227 -13.03 -10.23 -1.03
N GLY A 228 -13.93 -9.26 -1.20
CA GLY A 228 -13.63 -7.83 -1.16
C GLY A 228 -12.78 -7.37 -2.34
N GLN A 229 -12.80 -8.10 -3.47
CA GLN A 229 -12.09 -7.74 -4.69
C GLN A 229 -13.06 -7.15 -5.73
N ILE A 230 -12.50 -6.40 -6.67
CA ILE A 230 -13.25 -5.99 -7.88
C ILE A 230 -13.54 -7.28 -8.67
N PRO A 231 -14.81 -7.62 -8.96
CA PRO A 231 -15.15 -8.84 -9.67
C PRO A 231 -14.40 -8.97 -11.01
N ALA A 232 -13.76 -10.11 -11.25
CA ALA A 232 -13.02 -10.39 -12.48
C ALA A 232 -13.94 -10.90 -13.61
N GLY A 233 -13.57 -10.64 -14.87
CA GLY A 233 -14.29 -11.14 -16.06
C GLY A 233 -15.58 -10.38 -16.37
N GLU A 234 -16.54 -11.03 -17.04
CA GLU A 234 -17.86 -10.49 -17.43
C GLU A 234 -18.69 -9.92 -16.26
N SER A 235 -18.29 -10.17 -15.00
CA SER A 235 -18.92 -9.59 -13.80
C SER A 235 -18.31 -8.23 -13.39
N GLY A 236 -17.15 -7.85 -13.92
CA GLY A 236 -16.55 -6.52 -13.74
C GLY A 236 -17.23 -5.43 -14.57
N GLY A 237 -18.01 -5.81 -15.59
CA GLY A 237 -18.86 -4.91 -16.37
C GLY A 237 -20.00 -4.28 -15.56
N GLN A 238 -20.29 -4.80 -14.36
CA GLN A 238 -21.29 -4.22 -13.45
C GLN A 238 -20.89 -2.83 -12.96
N PHE A 239 -19.61 -2.57 -12.66
CA PHE A 239 -19.17 -1.25 -12.23
C PHE A 239 -19.32 -0.21 -13.32
N ASP A 240 -18.86 -0.53 -14.53
CA ASP A 240 -18.97 0.35 -15.70
C ASP A 240 -20.44 0.63 -16.05
N THR A 241 -21.27 -0.42 -16.07
CA THR A 241 -22.72 -0.29 -16.31
C THR A 241 -23.40 0.54 -15.21
N VAL A 242 -23.10 0.28 -13.94
CA VAL A 242 -23.70 1.05 -12.84
C VAL A 242 -23.24 2.50 -12.89
N ILE A 243 -21.95 2.76 -13.13
CA ILE A 243 -21.44 4.13 -13.27
C ILE A 243 -22.08 4.82 -14.46
N ALA A 244 -22.19 4.16 -15.61
CA ALA A 244 -22.82 4.75 -16.79
C ALA A 244 -24.30 5.09 -16.55
N HIS A 245 -25.06 4.24 -15.84
CA HIS A 245 -26.42 4.56 -15.38
C HIS A 245 -26.45 5.87 -14.58
N GLU A 246 -25.59 5.97 -13.58
CA GLU A 246 -25.50 7.16 -12.71
C GLU A 246 -25.02 8.41 -13.47
N ILE A 247 -24.15 8.25 -14.47
CA ILE A 247 -23.72 9.36 -15.34
C ILE A 247 -24.86 9.87 -16.22
N VAL A 248 -25.85 9.04 -16.59
CA VAL A 248 -27.07 9.56 -17.22
C VAL A 248 -27.85 10.46 -16.26
N HIS A 249 -27.97 10.07 -14.99
CA HIS A 249 -28.60 10.96 -14.00
C HIS A 249 -27.85 12.29 -13.87
N ALA A 250 -26.52 12.31 -13.99
CA ALA A 250 -25.77 13.56 -14.04
C ALA A 250 -26.23 14.46 -15.21
N VAL A 251 -26.44 13.92 -16.41
CA VAL A 251 -27.03 14.66 -17.55
C VAL A 251 -28.40 15.22 -17.16
N GLN A 252 -29.27 14.35 -16.65
CA GLN A 252 -30.65 14.73 -16.35
C GLN A 252 -30.68 15.85 -15.30
N TYR A 253 -29.86 15.79 -14.25
CA TYR A 253 -29.74 16.86 -13.27
C TYR A 253 -29.24 18.17 -13.86
N THR A 254 -28.39 18.12 -14.89
CA THR A 254 -27.82 19.31 -15.53
C THR A 254 -28.74 19.96 -16.57
N GLU A 255 -29.44 19.15 -17.37
CA GLU A 255 -30.27 19.63 -18.50
C GLU A 255 -31.75 19.76 -18.12
N MET A 256 -32.23 18.98 -17.13
CA MET A 256 -33.63 18.97 -16.67
C MET A 256 -33.78 19.37 -15.18
N PRO A 257 -33.16 20.47 -14.70
CA PRO A 257 -33.08 20.78 -13.27
C PRO A 257 -34.42 21.16 -12.64
N SER A 258 -35.36 21.73 -13.40
CA SER A 258 -36.70 22.14 -12.94
C SER A 258 -37.56 20.99 -12.44
N ILE A 259 -37.34 19.81 -13.00
CA ILE A 259 -38.11 18.59 -12.77
C ILE A 259 -37.46 17.76 -11.66
N LEU A 260 -36.14 17.67 -11.63
CA LEU A 260 -35.43 16.82 -10.66
C LEU A 260 -35.12 17.51 -9.33
N ASN A 261 -35.18 18.83 -9.25
CA ASN A 261 -35.03 19.59 -7.99
C ASN A 261 -36.39 19.81 -7.29
N GLY A 262 -37.14 18.72 -7.08
CA GLY A 262 -38.44 18.72 -6.41
C GLY A 262 -39.68 18.90 -7.30
N GLY A 263 -39.53 18.79 -8.62
CA GLY A 263 -40.64 18.88 -9.59
C GLY A 263 -41.30 17.53 -9.94
N ILE A 264 -40.61 16.41 -9.70
CA ILE A 264 -41.11 15.04 -9.84
C ILE A 264 -41.50 14.53 -8.45
N SER A 265 -42.72 14.02 -8.35
CA SER A 265 -43.20 13.34 -7.15
C SER A 265 -42.52 11.96 -7.01
N ASN A 266 -42.46 11.40 -5.80
CA ASN A 266 -41.89 10.06 -5.60
C ASN A 266 -42.56 8.98 -6.47
N ASP A 267 -43.80 9.21 -6.89
CA ASP A 267 -44.61 8.30 -7.70
C ASP A 267 -44.23 8.32 -9.20
N GLU A 268 -43.38 9.27 -9.61
CA GLU A 268 -42.95 9.51 -11.00
C GLU A 268 -41.47 9.15 -11.23
N ASN A 269 -40.79 8.58 -10.23
CA ASN A 269 -39.38 8.19 -10.33
C ASN A 269 -39.13 7.10 -11.40
N TRP A 270 -40.16 6.30 -11.76
CA TRP A 270 -40.06 5.32 -12.85
C TRP A 270 -39.61 5.96 -14.16
N PHE A 271 -40.00 7.21 -14.43
CA PHE A 271 -39.61 7.91 -15.66
C PHE A 271 -38.13 8.27 -15.63
N VAL A 272 -37.63 8.76 -14.49
CA VAL A 272 -36.23 9.20 -14.32
C VAL A 272 -35.27 8.03 -14.47
N GLU A 273 -35.52 6.95 -13.73
CA GLU A 273 -34.71 5.73 -13.75
C GLU A 273 -34.89 4.96 -15.06
N GLY A 274 -36.12 4.86 -15.58
CA GLY A 274 -36.39 4.24 -16.87
C GLY A 274 -35.72 4.98 -18.02
N LEU A 275 -35.68 6.31 -17.97
CA LEU A 275 -34.98 7.14 -18.94
C LEU A 275 -33.47 6.96 -18.84
N ALA A 276 -32.92 6.85 -17.62
CA ALA A 276 -31.51 6.57 -17.42
C ALA A 276 -31.11 5.23 -18.05
N THR A 277 -31.88 4.18 -17.77
CA THR A 277 -31.68 2.85 -18.37
C THR A 277 -31.89 2.85 -19.88
N ALA A 278 -32.85 3.64 -20.40
CA ALA A 278 -33.13 3.75 -21.83
C ALA A 278 -31.99 4.43 -22.60
N ILE A 279 -31.42 5.49 -22.04
CA ILE A 279 -30.28 6.22 -22.59
C ILE A 279 -29.01 5.34 -22.53
N GLN A 280 -28.83 4.58 -21.47
CA GLN A 280 -27.67 3.70 -21.32
C GLN A 280 -27.74 2.41 -22.17
N GLY A 281 -28.95 1.99 -22.59
CA GLY A 281 -29.17 0.86 -23.48
C GLY A 281 -29.58 -0.47 -22.83
N GLY A 282 -30.02 -0.47 -21.56
CA GLY A 282 -30.88 -1.49 -20.92
C GLY A 282 -30.46 -2.98 -20.85
N ASN A 283 -29.39 -3.40 -21.52
CA ASN A 283 -29.10 -4.82 -21.80
C ASN A 283 -28.66 -5.65 -20.57
N GLY A 284 -28.13 -5.01 -19.53
CA GLY A 284 -27.73 -5.69 -18.28
C GLY A 284 -28.91 -6.21 -17.44
N PHE A 285 -30.13 -5.78 -17.79
CA PHE A 285 -31.37 -6.07 -17.06
C PHE A 285 -32.39 -6.82 -17.93
N THR A 286 -31.93 -7.49 -19.00
CA THR A 286 -32.80 -8.31 -19.85
C THR A 286 -33.11 -9.66 -19.18
N GLY A 287 -33.85 -9.59 -18.08
CA GLY A 287 -34.63 -10.67 -17.50
C GLY A 287 -36.06 -10.70 -18.04
N VAL A 288 -36.36 -9.91 -19.08
CA VAL A 288 -37.63 -9.96 -19.84
C VAL A 288 -37.67 -11.26 -20.66
N GLN A 289 -37.59 -12.41 -19.99
CA GLN A 289 -38.22 -13.61 -20.51
C GLN A 289 -39.70 -13.46 -20.25
N ALA A 290 -40.46 -13.58 -21.33
CA ALA A 290 -41.91 -13.62 -21.38
C ALA A 290 -42.48 -14.80 -20.56
N ASP A 291 -42.31 -14.79 -19.24
CA ASP A 291 -42.96 -15.72 -18.33
C ASP A 291 -44.33 -15.15 -17.91
N ASN A 292 -45.20 -14.96 -18.91
CA ASN A 292 -46.68 -14.94 -18.79
C ASN A 292 -47.31 -14.12 -17.63
N GLY A 293 -46.63 -13.09 -17.11
CA GLY A 293 -47.17 -12.12 -16.17
C GLY A 293 -46.77 -10.73 -16.65
N ALA A 294 -47.76 -9.90 -16.97
CA ALA A 294 -47.56 -8.56 -17.54
C ALA A 294 -46.56 -7.74 -16.71
N LEU A 295 -45.56 -7.17 -17.39
CA LEU A 295 -44.61 -6.24 -16.80
C LEU A 295 -45.40 -5.03 -16.27
N THR A 296 -45.45 -4.86 -14.95
CA THR A 296 -46.30 -3.85 -14.32
C THR A 296 -45.41 -2.76 -13.71
N VAL A 297 -45.64 -1.50 -14.08
CA VAL A 297 -45.03 -0.33 -13.42
C VAL A 297 -45.89 0.04 -12.21
N ASN A 298 -45.32 -0.06 -11.00
CA ASN A 298 -45.99 0.31 -9.76
C ASN A 298 -45.64 1.73 -9.31
N THR A 299 -46.58 2.67 -9.43
CA THR A 299 -46.40 4.07 -9.01
C THR A 299 -46.36 4.28 -7.50
N ALA A 300 -46.84 3.33 -6.68
CA ALA A 300 -46.90 3.47 -5.22
C ALA A 300 -45.64 2.96 -4.50
N ALA A 301 -44.78 2.19 -5.19
CA ALA A 301 -43.53 1.65 -4.66
C ALA A 301 -42.52 1.38 -5.80
N PRO A 302 -42.00 2.44 -6.45
CA PRO A 302 -41.40 2.36 -7.79
C PRO A 302 -40.10 1.56 -7.93
N PHE A 303 -39.51 1.02 -6.84
CA PHE A 303 -38.21 0.31 -6.91
C PHE A 303 -38.13 -0.97 -6.06
N ASN A 304 -39.15 -1.81 -6.11
CA ASN A 304 -39.06 -3.18 -5.58
C ASN A 304 -38.73 -4.21 -6.69
N GLY A 305 -37.70 -3.92 -7.50
CA GLY A 305 -37.22 -4.82 -8.57
C GLY A 305 -37.79 -4.56 -9.97
N GLU A 306 -38.21 -3.32 -10.28
CA GLU A 306 -39.00 -2.97 -11.48
C GLU A 306 -38.25 -2.11 -12.53
N TYR A 307 -36.90 -2.04 -12.51
CA TYR A 307 -36.12 -1.25 -13.50
C TYR A 307 -36.43 -1.65 -14.95
N ASP A 308 -36.68 -2.94 -15.18
CA ASP A 308 -37.07 -3.50 -16.48
C ASP A 308 -38.41 -2.90 -16.95
N ALA A 309 -39.36 -2.72 -16.02
CA ALA A 309 -40.67 -2.12 -16.29
C ALA A 309 -40.57 -0.64 -16.61
N ALA A 310 -39.72 0.08 -15.87
CA ALA A 310 -39.44 1.49 -16.11
C ALA A 310 -38.76 1.72 -17.48
N TYR A 311 -37.75 0.90 -17.82
CA TYR A 311 -37.10 0.91 -19.13
C TYR A 311 -38.10 0.66 -20.27
N ALA A 312 -38.90 -0.40 -20.15
CA ALA A 312 -39.93 -0.74 -21.12
C ALA A 312 -40.96 0.37 -21.28
N ALA A 313 -41.41 0.98 -20.18
CA ALA A 313 -42.35 2.09 -20.21
C ALA A 313 -41.78 3.31 -20.93
N VAL A 314 -40.50 3.65 -20.73
CA VAL A 314 -39.86 4.78 -21.44
C VAL A 314 -39.62 4.47 -22.92
N LYS A 315 -39.29 3.24 -23.28
CA LYS A 315 -39.21 2.82 -24.69
C LYS A 315 -40.57 2.85 -25.38
N THR A 316 -41.62 2.39 -24.71
CA THR A 316 -42.99 2.56 -25.21
C THR A 316 -43.37 4.03 -25.33
N LEU A 317 -42.97 4.87 -24.37
CA LEU A 317 -43.17 6.33 -24.42
C LEU A 317 -42.48 6.96 -25.64
N HIS A 318 -41.26 6.53 -25.94
CA HIS A 318 -40.54 6.94 -27.16
C HIS A 318 -41.38 6.68 -28.40
N GLU A 319 -41.94 5.47 -28.51
CA GLU A 319 -42.73 5.06 -29.68
C GLU A 319 -44.06 5.82 -29.80
N ILE A 320 -44.70 6.24 -28.70
CA ILE A 320 -45.97 6.99 -28.76
C ILE A 320 -45.79 8.52 -28.82
N THR A 321 -44.55 9.00 -28.82
CA THR A 321 -44.23 10.43 -28.86
C THR A 321 -43.79 10.84 -30.26
N ALA A 322 -44.45 11.85 -30.82
CA ALA A 322 -44.05 12.36 -32.13
C ALA A 322 -42.69 13.05 -32.05
N GLY A 323 -41.67 12.51 -32.73
CA GLY A 323 -40.28 12.96 -32.57
C GLY A 323 -39.51 12.20 -31.49
N GLY A 324 -40.09 11.12 -30.96
CA GLY A 324 -39.47 10.23 -29.99
C GLY A 324 -39.30 10.87 -28.62
N ILE A 325 -38.52 10.18 -27.78
CA ILE A 325 -38.23 10.62 -26.41
C ILE A 325 -37.53 12.00 -26.36
N ASN A 326 -36.79 12.38 -27.41
CA ASN A 326 -36.11 13.68 -27.47
C ASN A 326 -37.14 14.83 -27.48
N ALA A 327 -38.22 14.72 -28.25
CA ALA A 327 -39.27 15.74 -28.25
C ALA A 327 -39.98 15.85 -26.88
N PHE A 328 -40.05 14.74 -26.14
CA PHE A 328 -40.55 14.72 -24.77
C PHE A 328 -39.58 15.45 -23.82
N ILE A 329 -38.28 15.14 -23.91
CA ILE A 329 -37.21 15.77 -23.12
C ILE A 329 -37.13 17.28 -23.40
N ASP A 330 -37.22 17.72 -24.66
CA ASP A 330 -37.21 19.14 -25.05
C ASP A 330 -38.28 19.96 -24.30
N ARG A 331 -39.46 19.38 -24.07
CA ARG A 331 -40.52 20.04 -23.27
C ARG A 331 -40.17 20.15 -21.81
N LEU A 332 -39.57 19.09 -21.27
CA LEU A 332 -39.13 19.01 -19.89
C LEU A 332 -37.98 19.99 -19.62
N GLU A 333 -37.01 20.10 -20.53
CA GLU A 333 -35.95 21.13 -20.51
C GLU A 333 -36.53 22.54 -20.59
N ALA A 334 -37.61 22.73 -21.36
CA ALA A 334 -38.34 24.00 -21.42
C ALA A 334 -39.14 24.32 -20.14
N GLY A 335 -39.18 23.43 -19.15
CA GLY A 335 -39.78 23.63 -17.84
C GLY A 335 -41.22 23.13 -17.69
N ASP A 336 -41.74 22.35 -18.63
CA ASP A 336 -43.01 21.65 -18.47
C ASP A 336 -42.94 20.63 -17.31
N THR A 337 -44.04 20.41 -16.59
CA THR A 337 -44.17 19.23 -15.71
C THR A 337 -44.28 17.94 -16.52
N LEU A 338 -44.07 16.78 -15.91
CA LEU A 338 -44.22 15.49 -16.59
C LEU A 338 -45.60 15.34 -17.26
N ASP A 339 -46.68 15.65 -16.53
CA ASP A 339 -48.04 15.68 -17.06
C ASP A 339 -48.22 16.66 -18.24
N GLN A 340 -47.60 17.83 -18.18
CA GLN A 340 -47.65 18.81 -19.27
C GLN A 340 -46.91 18.30 -20.51
N ALA A 341 -45.77 17.63 -20.34
CA ALA A 341 -45.06 17.00 -21.45
C ALA A 341 -45.91 15.89 -22.09
N PHE A 342 -46.55 15.03 -21.29
CA PHE A 342 -47.51 14.03 -21.79
C PHE A 342 -48.60 14.67 -22.63
N ALA A 343 -49.28 15.69 -22.08
CA ALA A 343 -50.38 16.37 -22.76
C ALA A 343 -49.96 17.08 -24.06
N ASN A 344 -48.71 17.55 -24.14
CA ASN A 344 -48.22 18.35 -25.26
C ASN A 344 -47.58 17.54 -26.39
N THR A 345 -47.12 16.31 -26.14
CA THR A 345 -46.26 15.56 -27.08
C THR A 345 -46.80 14.18 -27.50
N THR A 346 -47.60 13.52 -26.66
CA THR A 346 -48.07 12.16 -26.95
C THR A 346 -49.32 12.19 -27.83
N GLN A 347 -49.16 12.03 -29.14
CA GLN A 347 -50.25 12.27 -30.11
C GLN A 347 -50.38 11.21 -31.23
N GLN A 348 -49.48 10.22 -31.33
CA GLN A 348 -49.57 9.13 -32.32
C GLN A 348 -48.50 8.04 -32.10
N ALA A 349 -48.84 6.76 -32.33
CA ALA A 349 -47.88 5.65 -32.28
C ALA A 349 -46.96 5.73 -33.50
N GLN A 350 -45.68 5.52 -33.27
CA GLN A 350 -44.59 5.51 -34.24
C GLN A 350 -43.82 4.18 -34.16
N GLY A 351 -42.79 4.03 -35.00
CA GLY A 351 -41.87 2.90 -35.01
C GLY A 351 -42.53 1.51 -35.07
N GLU A 352 -42.00 0.56 -34.31
CA GLU A 352 -42.46 -0.83 -34.31
C GLU A 352 -43.82 -0.97 -33.60
N LEU A 353 -44.11 -0.11 -32.62
CA LEU A 353 -45.41 -0.10 -31.95
C LEU A 353 -46.54 0.34 -32.90
N ALA A 354 -46.27 1.24 -33.85
CA ALA A 354 -47.25 1.64 -34.88
C ALA A 354 -47.63 0.50 -35.84
N VAL A 355 -46.75 -0.48 -36.02
CA VAL A 355 -47.01 -1.66 -36.86
C VAL A 355 -47.88 -2.68 -36.12
N ILE A 356 -47.80 -2.68 -34.79
CA ILE A 356 -48.48 -3.61 -33.89
C ILE A 356 -49.85 -3.07 -33.47
N ALA A 357 -49.99 -1.76 -33.27
CA ALA A 357 -51.21 -1.11 -32.83
C ALA A 357 -52.34 -1.27 -33.88
N ASP A 358 -53.32 -2.12 -33.57
CA ASP A 358 -54.57 -2.20 -34.35
C ASP A 358 -55.34 -0.89 -34.19
N ALA A 359 -56.11 -0.51 -35.21
CA ALA A 359 -56.95 0.69 -35.26
C ALA A 359 -58.09 0.71 -34.21
N VAL A 360 -58.06 -0.18 -33.21
CA VAL A 360 -59.08 -0.45 -32.20
C VAL A 360 -58.78 0.23 -30.85
N HIS A 361 -57.56 0.73 -30.62
CA HIS A 361 -57.23 1.48 -29.41
C HIS A 361 -56.70 2.89 -29.77
N PRO A 362 -57.56 3.91 -29.86
CA PRO A 362 -57.07 5.27 -30.02
C PRO A 362 -56.16 5.57 -28.83
N LEU A 363 -54.92 6.00 -29.09
CA LEU A 363 -54.06 6.56 -28.05
C LEU A 363 -54.86 7.65 -27.35
N ASN A 364 -55.33 7.33 -26.15
CA ASN A 364 -56.15 8.24 -25.37
C ASN A 364 -55.21 9.36 -24.98
N ASN A 365 -55.52 10.57 -25.45
CA ASN A 365 -54.77 11.81 -25.22
C ASN A 365 -54.27 11.87 -23.76
N PHE A 366 -53.02 11.43 -23.51
CA PHE A 366 -52.55 11.17 -22.15
C PHE A 366 -52.42 12.51 -21.44
N THR A 367 -53.34 12.78 -20.52
CA THR A 367 -53.38 14.07 -19.80
C THR A 367 -52.48 14.08 -18.58
N THR A 368 -52.15 12.89 -18.07
CA THR A 368 -51.27 12.69 -16.91
C THR A 368 -50.37 11.47 -17.09
N SER A 369 -49.27 11.40 -16.34
CA SER A 369 -48.38 10.24 -16.26
C SER A 369 -49.11 8.98 -15.77
N ALA A 370 -50.09 9.14 -14.87
CA ALA A 370 -50.93 8.04 -14.38
C ALA A 370 -51.82 7.43 -15.48
N ASP A 371 -52.32 8.24 -16.42
CA ASP A 371 -53.11 7.75 -17.57
C ASP A 371 -52.25 6.84 -18.46
N PHE A 372 -51.01 7.25 -18.71
CA PHE A 372 -50.04 6.47 -19.48
C PHE A 372 -49.73 5.14 -18.80
N ILE A 373 -49.41 5.14 -17.50
CA ILE A 373 -49.05 3.92 -16.77
C ILE A 373 -50.22 2.94 -16.69
N ASN A 374 -51.43 3.45 -16.47
CA ASN A 374 -52.64 2.61 -16.51
C ASN A 374 -52.82 1.97 -17.89
N TRP A 375 -52.56 2.69 -18.97
CA TRP A 375 -52.61 2.13 -20.31
C TRP A 375 -51.48 1.11 -20.54
N PHE A 376 -50.23 1.45 -20.19
CA PHE A 376 -49.07 0.57 -20.33
C PHE A 376 -49.30 -0.78 -19.65
N ASN A 377 -49.79 -0.77 -18.41
CA ASN A 377 -50.02 -1.99 -17.61
C ASN A 377 -51.21 -2.85 -18.08
N ASN A 378 -52.11 -2.32 -18.91
CA ASN A 378 -53.37 -3.00 -19.26
C ASN A 378 -53.61 -3.12 -20.79
N SER A 379 -52.64 -2.68 -21.61
CA SER A 379 -52.78 -2.64 -23.07
C SER A 379 -52.23 -3.90 -23.72
N ALA A 380 -53.07 -4.60 -24.47
CA ALA A 380 -52.65 -5.75 -25.28
C ALA A 380 -51.64 -5.37 -26.39
N ASP A 381 -51.68 -4.11 -26.86
CA ASP A 381 -50.71 -3.61 -27.86
C ASP A 381 -49.31 -3.48 -27.25
N VAL A 382 -49.24 -3.10 -25.96
CA VAL A 382 -47.98 -3.03 -25.22
C VAL A 382 -47.43 -4.43 -24.99
N ASP A 383 -48.26 -5.38 -24.55
CA ASP A 383 -47.85 -6.78 -24.41
C ASP A 383 -47.28 -7.35 -25.72
N ALA A 384 -47.89 -7.02 -26.86
CA ALA A 384 -47.41 -7.42 -28.17
C ALA A 384 -46.09 -6.73 -28.56
N TYR A 385 -45.93 -5.44 -28.28
CA TYR A 385 -44.69 -4.70 -28.52
C TYR A 385 -43.51 -5.24 -27.70
N LEU A 386 -43.70 -5.44 -26.39
CA LEU A 386 -42.65 -5.96 -25.50
C LEU A 386 -42.16 -7.36 -25.90
N THR A 387 -43.00 -8.16 -26.56
CA THR A 387 -42.67 -9.55 -26.92
C THR A 387 -42.15 -9.71 -28.35
N THR A 388 -42.36 -8.74 -29.22
CA THR A 388 -42.03 -8.86 -30.66
C THR A 388 -41.05 -7.81 -31.17
N SER A 389 -40.82 -6.75 -30.41
CA SER A 389 -39.95 -5.65 -30.82
C SER A 389 -38.46 -5.99 -30.73
N SER A 390 -37.69 -5.47 -31.69
CA SER A 390 -36.22 -5.55 -31.69
C SER A 390 -35.55 -4.57 -30.72
N ASP A 391 -36.32 -3.64 -30.14
CA ASP A 391 -35.86 -2.70 -29.12
C ASP A 391 -35.44 -3.37 -27.80
N PHE A 392 -35.94 -4.59 -27.57
CA PHE A 392 -35.66 -5.39 -26.39
C PHE A 392 -34.68 -6.54 -26.67
N ASP A 393 -34.08 -6.59 -27.87
CA ASP A 393 -33.05 -7.57 -28.19
C ASP A 393 -31.70 -7.16 -27.54
N PRO A 394 -31.09 -8.04 -26.72
CA PRO A 394 -29.78 -7.86 -26.14
C PRO A 394 -28.67 -7.50 -27.15
N ALA A 395 -28.78 -7.93 -28.40
CA ALA A 395 -27.74 -7.68 -29.40
C ALA A 395 -27.80 -6.26 -30.00
N THR A 396 -28.95 -5.59 -29.93
CA THR A 396 -29.23 -4.34 -30.65
C THR A 396 -29.63 -3.18 -29.74
N SER A 397 -29.95 -3.43 -28.46
CA SER A 397 -30.40 -2.44 -27.47
C SER A 397 -29.41 -1.32 -27.11
N GLY A 398 -28.27 -1.21 -27.81
CA GLY A 398 -27.37 -0.05 -27.70
C GLY A 398 -26.62 0.06 -26.38
N ALA A 399 -26.69 -0.96 -25.52
CA ALA A 399 -25.92 -0.98 -24.28
C ALA A 399 -24.43 -0.81 -24.52
N ILE A 400 -23.77 -0.28 -23.49
CA ILE A 400 -22.37 -0.56 -23.23
C ILE A 400 -22.25 -2.09 -23.06
N LEU A 401 -22.02 -2.79 -24.16
CA LEU A 401 -21.79 -4.22 -24.16
C LEU A 401 -20.49 -4.49 -23.39
N ASN A 402 -20.57 -5.50 -22.53
CA ASN A 402 -19.52 -6.10 -21.72
C ASN A 402 -18.08 -5.78 -22.18
N GLY A 403 -17.51 -4.71 -21.64
CA GLY A 403 -16.11 -4.32 -21.80
C GLY A 403 -15.87 -3.25 -22.87
N SER A 404 -15.68 -1.99 -22.42
CA SER A 404 -15.20 -0.81 -23.14
C SER A 404 -15.55 -0.74 -24.63
N ILE A 405 -16.35 0.25 -25.01
CA ILE A 405 -16.11 0.88 -26.31
C ILE A 405 -14.64 1.34 -26.29
N ALA A 406 -13.80 0.62 -27.03
CA ALA A 406 -12.38 0.90 -27.14
C ALA A 406 -12.19 2.29 -27.75
N GLY A 407 -12.00 3.29 -26.89
CA GLY A 407 -11.87 4.69 -27.30
C GLY A 407 -11.81 5.71 -26.17
N SER A 408 -11.50 5.32 -24.93
CA SER A 408 -11.31 6.29 -23.83
C SER A 408 -10.25 7.31 -24.22
N SER A 409 -10.57 8.59 -24.09
CA SER A 409 -9.62 9.69 -24.29
C SER A 409 -8.73 9.92 -23.07
N PHE A 410 -9.01 9.22 -21.96
CA PHE A 410 -8.22 9.23 -20.74
C PHE A 410 -6.80 8.68 -21.00
N ALA A 411 -5.88 9.60 -21.32
CA ALA A 411 -4.44 9.36 -21.49
C ALA A 411 -3.68 9.42 -20.15
N GLY A 412 -4.30 8.94 -19.07
CA GLY A 412 -3.70 8.92 -17.73
C GLY A 412 -2.94 7.63 -17.45
N SER A 413 -1.84 7.74 -16.74
CA SER A 413 -1.09 6.62 -16.16
C SER A 413 -1.59 6.32 -14.74
N GLN A 414 -1.32 5.14 -14.18
CA GLN A 414 -1.61 4.86 -12.76
C GLN A 414 -0.96 5.81 -11.75
N GLU A 415 0.06 6.59 -12.13
CA GLU A 415 0.57 7.70 -11.30
C GLU A 415 -0.44 8.85 -11.17
N ASP A 416 -1.41 8.95 -12.07
CA ASP A 416 -2.53 9.89 -12.05
C ASP A 416 -3.71 9.40 -11.19
N THR A 417 -3.46 8.47 -10.25
CA THR A 417 -4.45 8.12 -9.22
C THR A 417 -4.88 9.44 -8.55
N ILE A 418 -6.16 9.78 -8.67
CA ILE A 418 -6.66 11.06 -8.17
C ILE A 418 -6.69 10.96 -6.65
N ASP A 419 -5.74 11.61 -5.97
CA ASP A 419 -5.72 11.65 -4.51
C ASP A 419 -7.06 12.13 -3.94
N ASN A 420 -7.39 11.67 -2.74
CA ASN A 420 -8.60 12.12 -2.07
C ASN A 420 -8.58 13.65 -1.93
N ASN A 421 -9.68 14.30 -2.31
CA ASN A 421 -9.84 15.75 -2.31
C ASN A 421 -8.95 16.51 -3.33
N ALA A 422 -8.23 15.82 -4.22
CA ALA A 422 -7.59 16.39 -5.41
C ALA A 422 -8.58 16.41 -6.59
N THR A 423 -8.41 17.38 -7.49
CA THR A 423 -9.27 17.56 -8.67
C THR A 423 -8.47 17.39 -9.95
N ILE A 424 -8.94 16.54 -10.87
CA ILE A 424 -8.38 16.42 -12.23
C ILE A 424 -9.48 16.74 -13.24
N ASP A 425 -9.11 17.50 -14.27
CA ASP A 425 -9.96 17.73 -15.45
C ASP A 425 -9.94 16.48 -16.34
N ASN A 426 -11.07 15.76 -16.38
CA ASN A 426 -11.27 14.62 -17.26
C ASN A 426 -11.83 15.12 -18.61
N ALA A 427 -10.90 15.37 -19.54
CA ALA A 427 -11.19 15.70 -20.94
C ALA A 427 -12.13 16.90 -21.17
N GLY A 428 -12.22 17.85 -20.24
CA GLY A 428 -13.01 19.08 -20.37
C GLY A 428 -14.51 18.92 -20.03
N VAL A 429 -14.95 17.72 -19.61
CA VAL A 429 -16.35 17.44 -19.26
C VAL A 429 -16.54 17.51 -17.74
N PHE A 430 -15.87 16.63 -16.99
CA PHE A 430 -15.94 16.61 -15.53
C PHE A 430 -14.60 16.92 -14.88
N ASN A 431 -14.62 17.83 -13.91
CA ASN A 431 -13.58 17.98 -12.90
C ASN A 431 -13.84 16.95 -11.80
N ILE A 432 -13.14 15.83 -11.85
CA ILE A 432 -13.35 14.69 -10.94
C ILE A 432 -12.56 14.89 -9.66
N LYS A 433 -13.22 14.64 -8.53
CA LYS A 433 -12.66 14.69 -7.19
C LYS A 433 -13.09 13.48 -6.37
N PHE A 434 -12.21 12.84 -5.63
CA PHE A 434 -12.62 11.81 -4.67
C PHE A 434 -12.93 12.40 -3.28
N ASP A 435 -13.97 11.90 -2.62
CA ASP A 435 -14.31 12.22 -1.23
C ASP A 435 -14.69 10.95 -0.44
N GLY A 436 -14.55 10.98 0.88
CA GLY A 436 -14.93 9.87 1.77
C GLY A 436 -13.88 8.76 1.94
N VAL A 437 -12.73 8.86 1.26
CA VAL A 437 -11.62 7.91 1.46
C VAL A 437 -10.66 8.49 2.50
N THR A 438 -10.58 7.87 3.69
CA THR A 438 -9.80 8.46 4.80
C THR A 438 -8.32 8.14 4.57
N GLU A 439 -7.45 9.14 4.37
CA GLU A 439 -6.00 8.89 4.33
C GLU A 439 -5.56 8.13 5.58
N GLN A 440 -4.75 7.09 5.39
CA GLN A 440 -4.12 6.40 6.50
C GLN A 440 -3.19 7.40 7.20
N THR A 441 -3.66 8.08 8.26
CA THR A 441 -2.76 8.84 9.13
C THR A 441 -1.73 7.85 9.64
N GLU A 442 -0.46 8.01 9.23
CA GLU A 442 0.66 7.09 9.46
C GLU A 442 0.51 6.34 10.78
N LYS A 443 -0.16 5.20 10.73
CA LYS A 443 -0.19 4.30 11.86
C LYS A 443 1.02 3.42 11.63
N ASP A 444 2.16 3.88 12.15
CA ASP A 444 3.36 3.10 12.47
C ASP A 444 2.99 1.97 13.45
N THR A 445 2.03 1.13 13.05
CA THR A 445 1.59 -0.04 13.78
C THR A 445 2.12 -1.24 13.03
N THR A 446 3.24 -1.72 13.55
CA THR A 446 3.70 -3.11 13.39
C THR A 446 4.44 -3.44 12.10
N ALA A 447 5.13 -2.49 11.46
CA ALA A 447 6.27 -2.91 10.64
C ALA A 447 7.24 -3.65 11.57
N ALA A 448 7.47 -4.95 11.33
CA ALA A 448 8.30 -5.77 12.19
C ALA A 448 9.75 -5.29 12.12
N LYS A 449 10.14 -4.42 13.05
CA LYS A 449 11.49 -3.84 13.12
C LYS A 449 12.46 -4.88 13.68
N ILE A 450 13.47 -5.24 12.89
CA ILE A 450 14.58 -6.07 13.34
C ILE A 450 15.65 -5.14 13.90
N ALA A 451 15.93 -5.26 15.20
CA ALA A 451 16.89 -4.40 15.89
C ALA A 451 18.24 -5.11 16.04
N PHE A 452 19.29 -4.47 15.51
CA PHE A 452 20.67 -4.88 15.64
C PHE A 452 21.34 -4.10 16.76
N HIS A 453 21.94 -4.79 17.73
CA HIS A 453 22.71 -4.15 18.78
C HIS A 453 24.16 -3.95 18.31
N ILE A 454 24.50 -2.69 18.01
CA ILE A 454 25.75 -2.29 17.36
C ILE A 454 26.59 -1.38 18.27
N GLY A 455 26.50 -1.56 19.58
CA GLY A 455 27.33 -0.85 20.55
C GLY A 455 27.55 -1.64 21.83
N ALA A 456 28.38 -1.09 22.73
CA ALA A 456 28.72 -1.72 24.00
C ALA A 456 27.77 -1.34 25.15
N ASN A 457 26.88 -0.36 24.93
CA ASN A 457 25.95 0.16 25.93
C ASN A 457 24.49 0.02 25.49
N SER A 458 23.56 0.12 26.43
CA SER A 458 22.12 0.12 26.13
C SER A 458 21.73 1.18 25.10
N ASP A 459 20.69 0.88 24.33
CA ASP A 459 20.10 1.76 23.31
C ASP A 459 20.97 2.07 22.09
N GLN A 460 22.19 1.51 22.00
CA GLN A 460 23.03 1.57 20.81
C GLN A 460 22.58 0.53 19.77
N THR A 461 21.40 0.77 19.19
CA THR A 461 20.77 -0.14 18.23
C THR A 461 20.55 0.52 16.87
N MET A 462 20.63 -0.28 15.82
CA MET A 462 20.24 0.08 14.47
C MET A 462 19.06 -0.80 14.06
N LYS A 463 18.01 -0.20 13.50
CA LYS A 463 16.78 -0.92 13.15
C LYS A 463 16.68 -1.07 11.64
N MET A 464 16.33 -2.27 11.19
CA MET A 464 15.88 -2.56 9.85
C MET A 464 14.36 -2.73 9.86
N THR A 465 13.67 -2.03 8.97
CA THR A 465 12.24 -2.23 8.75
C THR A 465 12.06 -3.49 7.90
N SER A 466 11.21 -4.43 8.35
CA SER A 466 10.80 -5.55 7.50
C SER A 466 9.99 -5.03 6.31
N VAL A 467 10.21 -5.62 5.16
CA VAL A 467 9.50 -5.27 3.92
C VAL A 467 8.68 -6.47 3.48
N ASN A 468 7.54 -6.24 2.82
CA ASN A 468 6.77 -7.30 2.19
C ASN A 468 6.93 -7.21 0.66
N LEU A 469 7.71 -8.14 0.09
CA LEU A 469 7.92 -8.27 -1.36
C LEU A 469 7.11 -9.42 -1.98
N THR A 470 6.10 -9.94 -1.27
CA THR A 470 5.14 -10.87 -1.88
C THR A 470 4.32 -10.16 -2.95
N ALA A 471 3.65 -10.90 -3.84
CA ALA A 471 2.75 -10.32 -4.82
C ALA A 471 1.69 -9.42 -4.16
N SER A 472 1.19 -9.77 -2.97
CA SER A 472 0.29 -8.91 -2.21
C SER A 472 0.99 -7.64 -1.69
N GLY A 473 2.19 -7.76 -1.10
CA GLY A 473 2.95 -6.60 -0.63
C GLY A 473 3.43 -5.64 -1.72
N LEU A 474 3.57 -6.15 -2.95
CA LEU A 474 3.91 -5.40 -4.16
C LEU A 474 2.68 -4.94 -4.95
N ARG A 475 1.46 -5.23 -4.47
CA ARG A 475 0.19 -4.83 -5.09
C ARG A 475 -0.05 -5.45 -6.48
N LEU A 476 0.36 -6.71 -6.63
CA LEU A 476 0.29 -7.55 -7.83
C LEU A 476 -0.69 -8.73 -7.64
N THR A 477 -1.79 -8.56 -6.90
CA THR A 477 -2.76 -9.64 -6.67
C THR A 477 -3.63 -9.95 -7.88
N ASP A 478 -4.04 -8.95 -8.67
CA ASP A 478 -5.04 -9.12 -9.74
C ASP A 478 -4.59 -8.44 -11.04
N TRP A 479 -3.39 -8.79 -11.49
CA TRP A 479 -2.91 -8.37 -12.80
C TRP A 479 -2.93 -9.57 -13.75
N ASP A 480 -3.64 -9.38 -14.86
CA ASP A 480 -3.87 -10.33 -15.93
C ASP A 480 -3.42 -9.66 -17.23
N ILE A 481 -2.80 -10.40 -18.14
CA ILE A 481 -2.38 -9.88 -19.45
C ILE A 481 -3.09 -10.60 -20.61
N SER A 482 -4.21 -11.28 -20.33
CA SER A 482 -5.00 -12.02 -21.32
C SER A 482 -5.68 -11.13 -22.37
N ASN A 483 -5.85 -9.84 -22.09
CA ASN A 483 -6.43 -8.84 -22.99
C ASN A 483 -5.47 -7.65 -23.13
N GLN A 484 -5.50 -6.96 -24.28
CA GLN A 484 -4.76 -5.73 -24.54
C GLN A 484 -4.97 -4.66 -23.46
N ILE A 485 -6.22 -4.40 -23.06
CA ILE A 485 -6.53 -3.40 -22.03
C ILE A 485 -5.89 -3.78 -20.69
N ASN A 486 -6.05 -5.03 -20.27
CA ASN A 486 -5.46 -5.52 -19.03
C ASN A 486 -3.92 -5.51 -19.09
N SER A 487 -3.34 -5.71 -20.29
CA SER A 487 -1.89 -5.65 -20.51
C SER A 487 -1.33 -4.23 -20.37
N GLU A 488 -2.03 -3.22 -20.86
CA GLU A 488 -1.65 -1.81 -20.67
C GLU A 488 -1.67 -1.43 -19.18
N MET A 489 -2.74 -1.81 -18.46
CA MET A 489 -2.83 -1.63 -17.01
C MET A 489 -1.75 -2.38 -16.22
N ALA A 490 -1.37 -3.57 -16.69
CA ALA A 490 -0.34 -4.41 -16.06
C ALA A 490 1.06 -3.78 -16.12
N ILE A 491 1.41 -3.11 -17.23
CA ILE A 491 2.72 -2.45 -17.39
C ILE A 491 2.94 -1.45 -16.27
N GLU A 492 1.92 -0.64 -15.97
CA GLU A 492 2.00 0.38 -14.94
C GLU A 492 2.07 -0.22 -13.52
N LYS A 493 1.29 -1.28 -13.23
CA LYS A 493 1.37 -2.00 -11.95
C LYS A 493 2.78 -2.54 -11.71
N LEU A 494 3.40 -3.08 -12.76
CA LEU A 494 4.75 -3.61 -12.70
C LEU A 494 5.81 -2.52 -12.56
N ASP A 495 5.66 -1.38 -13.25
CA ASP A 495 6.57 -0.25 -13.09
C ASP A 495 6.61 0.25 -11.65
N ARG A 496 5.45 0.36 -10.99
CA ARG A 496 5.38 0.71 -9.56
C ARG A 496 6.01 -0.34 -8.67
N ALA A 497 5.75 -1.62 -8.92
CA ALA A 497 6.39 -2.71 -8.18
C ALA A 497 7.93 -2.69 -8.33
N ILE A 498 8.43 -2.41 -9.54
CA ILE A 498 9.85 -2.27 -9.85
C ILE A 498 10.46 -1.10 -9.08
N GLN A 499 9.80 0.06 -9.04
CA GLN A 499 10.24 1.24 -8.28
C GLN A 499 10.25 0.97 -6.76
N ASN A 500 9.23 0.28 -6.25
CA ASN A 500 9.14 -0.12 -4.84
C ASN A 500 10.29 -1.05 -4.45
N VAL A 501 10.56 -2.10 -5.25
CA VAL A 501 11.70 -2.99 -5.02
C VAL A 501 13.03 -2.25 -5.14
N SER A 502 13.15 -1.33 -6.09
CA SER A 502 14.35 -0.47 -6.24
C SER A 502 14.60 0.39 -5.00
N SER A 503 13.54 0.95 -4.41
CA SER A 503 13.60 1.74 -3.18
C SER A 503 14.07 0.89 -1.98
N VAL A 504 13.60 -0.35 -1.89
CA VAL A 504 14.03 -1.30 -0.85
C VAL A 504 15.50 -1.66 -0.99
N ARG A 505 15.98 -1.90 -2.21
CA ARG A 505 17.40 -2.16 -2.48
C ARG A 505 18.28 -0.97 -2.12
N SER A 506 17.83 0.25 -2.46
CA SER A 506 18.50 1.49 -2.05
C SER A 506 18.58 1.62 -0.52
N PHE A 507 17.48 1.32 0.18
CA PHE A 507 17.45 1.31 1.64
C PHE A 507 18.43 0.29 2.25
N TYR A 508 18.47 -0.93 1.72
CA TYR A 508 19.42 -1.95 2.18
C TYR A 508 20.88 -1.57 1.90
N GLY A 509 21.19 -0.99 0.74
CA GLY A 509 22.52 -0.46 0.44
C GLY A 509 22.94 0.67 1.39
N ALA A 510 22.03 1.61 1.68
CA ALA A 510 22.28 2.66 2.66
C ALA A 510 22.53 2.10 4.07
N LEU A 511 21.79 1.06 4.47
CA LEU A 511 21.95 0.41 5.77
C LEU A 511 23.29 -0.34 5.87
N GLN A 512 23.72 -1.02 4.80
CA GLN A 512 25.05 -1.65 4.72
C GLN A 512 26.16 -0.60 4.91
N ASN A 513 26.12 0.50 4.15
CA ASN A 513 27.11 1.58 4.29
C ASN A 513 27.18 2.13 5.73
N ARG A 514 26.02 2.32 6.37
CA ARG A 514 25.96 2.77 7.77
C ARG A 514 26.55 1.75 8.75
N LEU A 515 26.32 0.46 8.54
CA LEU A 515 26.90 -0.60 9.36
C LEU A 515 28.40 -0.72 9.16
N GLU A 516 28.92 -0.58 7.94
CA GLU A 516 30.36 -0.55 7.66
C GLU A 516 31.06 0.61 8.37
N HIS A 517 30.48 1.81 8.31
CA HIS A 517 30.97 2.97 9.07
C HIS A 517 30.88 2.74 10.58
N ALA A 518 29.80 2.13 11.07
CA ALA A 518 29.68 1.78 12.49
C ALA A 518 30.77 0.79 12.91
N ILE A 519 31.04 -0.25 12.13
CA ILE A 519 32.11 -1.23 12.39
C ILE A 519 33.46 -0.52 12.47
N SER A 520 33.80 0.33 11.51
CA SER A 520 35.06 1.08 11.53
C SER A 520 35.18 1.95 12.78
N ASN A 521 34.11 2.63 13.19
CA ASN A 521 34.10 3.45 14.40
C ASN A 521 34.23 2.61 15.69
N LEU A 522 33.55 1.45 15.77
CA LEU A 522 33.66 0.53 16.89
C LEU A 522 35.07 -0.03 17.02
N GLN A 523 35.70 -0.41 15.90
CA GLN A 523 37.08 -0.89 15.85
C GLN A 523 38.08 0.19 16.29
N ASN A 524 37.96 1.42 15.77
CA ASN A 524 38.79 2.54 16.20
C ASN A 524 38.62 2.84 17.69
N SER A 525 37.39 2.77 18.21
CA SER A 525 37.10 2.97 19.63
C SER A 525 37.70 1.86 20.49
N ALA A 526 37.63 0.61 20.05
CA ALA A 526 38.24 -0.53 20.72
C ALA A 526 39.77 -0.42 20.73
N GLU A 527 40.40 0.01 19.63
CA GLU A 527 41.84 0.27 19.54
C GLU A 527 42.27 1.38 20.50
N ASN A 528 41.56 2.51 20.49
CA ASN A 528 41.83 3.63 21.39
C ASN A 528 41.70 3.26 22.87
N LEU A 529 40.68 2.48 23.22
CA LEU A 529 40.50 1.96 24.58
C LEU A 529 41.57 0.94 24.95
N THR A 530 42.00 0.10 24.01
CA THR A 530 43.10 -0.86 24.21
C THR A 530 44.41 -0.13 24.47
N ALA A 531 44.70 0.92 23.70
CA ALA A 531 45.87 1.77 23.94
C ALA A 531 45.80 2.51 25.29
N ALA A 532 44.62 2.95 25.70
CA ALA A 532 44.40 3.56 27.02
C ALA A 532 44.56 2.54 28.16
N GLU A 533 44.06 1.33 27.99
CA GLU A 533 44.18 0.23 28.95
C GLU A 533 45.64 -0.20 29.12
N SER A 534 46.37 -0.35 28.01
CA SER A 534 47.82 -0.61 27.99
C SER A 534 48.60 0.44 28.80
N ARG A 535 48.32 1.73 28.61
CA ARG A 535 48.98 2.80 29.42
C ARG A 535 48.71 2.70 30.92
N ILE A 536 47.58 2.13 31.33
CA ILE A 536 47.22 1.96 32.73
C ILE A 536 47.82 0.66 33.29
N ARG A 537 47.78 -0.42 32.51
CA ARG A 537 48.03 -1.76 33.03
C ARG A 537 49.37 -2.32 32.64
N ASP A 538 49.97 -1.93 31.52
CA ASP A 538 51.23 -2.49 31.05
C ASP A 538 52.42 -1.88 31.77
N VAL A 539 53.45 -2.69 31.96
CA VAL A 539 54.70 -2.26 32.60
C VAL A 539 55.71 -1.80 31.54
N ASP A 540 56.42 -0.71 31.85
CA ASP A 540 57.64 -0.37 31.13
C ASP A 540 58.74 -1.37 31.54
N MET A 541 58.98 -2.35 30.67
CA MET A 541 59.94 -3.43 30.90
C MET A 541 61.35 -2.93 31.18
N ALA A 542 61.79 -1.87 30.48
CA ALA A 542 63.13 -1.33 30.68
C ALA A 542 63.26 -0.69 32.07
N LYS A 543 62.26 0.09 32.46
CA LYS A 543 62.22 0.72 33.79
C LYS A 543 62.13 -0.32 34.91
N GLU A 544 61.31 -1.34 34.75
CA GLU A 544 61.13 -2.35 35.80
C GLU A 544 62.32 -3.32 35.90
N MET A 545 63.02 -3.60 34.79
CA MET A 545 64.31 -4.30 34.84
C MET A 545 65.36 -3.49 35.62
N MET A 546 65.46 -2.18 35.41
CA MET A 546 66.36 -1.34 36.22
C MET A 546 66.01 -1.38 37.71
N ASN A 547 64.72 -1.35 38.06
CA ASN A 547 64.25 -1.47 39.44
C ASN A 547 64.59 -2.84 40.05
N GLN A 548 64.42 -3.92 39.28
CA GLN A 548 64.79 -5.27 39.68
C GLN A 548 66.30 -5.36 39.93
N THR A 549 67.12 -4.87 39.00
CA THR A 549 68.59 -4.85 39.13
C THR A 549 69.02 -4.04 40.35
N LYS A 550 68.45 -2.84 40.55
CA LYS A 550 68.70 -2.01 41.74
C LYS A 550 68.37 -2.75 43.04
N SER A 551 67.20 -3.39 43.10
CA SER A 551 66.75 -4.14 44.28
C SER A 551 67.62 -5.38 44.55
N SER A 552 68.10 -6.04 43.49
CA SER A 552 69.06 -7.14 43.56
C SER A 552 70.41 -6.69 44.15
N ILE A 553 70.95 -5.57 43.68
CA ILE A 553 72.19 -4.98 44.22
C ILE A 553 72.01 -4.59 45.69
N LEU A 554 70.88 -3.97 46.05
CA LEU A 554 70.57 -3.59 47.44
C LEU A 554 70.42 -4.81 48.36
N SER A 555 69.79 -5.89 47.87
CA SER A 555 69.68 -7.16 48.60
C SER A 555 71.06 -7.76 48.87
N GLN A 556 71.94 -7.82 47.86
CA GLN A 556 73.32 -8.30 48.01
C GLN A 556 74.14 -7.41 48.96
N ALA A 557 74.03 -6.10 48.84
CA ALA A 557 74.73 -5.14 49.71
C ALA A 557 74.23 -5.21 51.16
N ALA A 558 72.92 -5.33 51.38
CA ALA A 558 72.34 -5.48 52.71
C ALA A 558 72.70 -6.82 53.34
N GLN A 559 72.82 -7.90 52.56
CA GLN A 559 73.33 -9.19 53.04
C GLN A 559 74.79 -9.10 53.50
N ALA A 560 75.65 -8.42 52.72
CA ALA A 560 77.04 -8.16 53.08
C ALA A 560 77.15 -7.27 54.34
N MET A 561 76.36 -6.21 54.43
CA MET A 561 76.30 -5.35 55.61
C MET A 561 75.71 -6.06 56.84
N LEU A 562 74.78 -7.00 56.66
CA LEU A 562 74.23 -7.81 57.76
C LEU A 562 75.32 -8.74 58.32
N ALA A 563 76.09 -9.37 57.44
CA ALA A 563 77.26 -10.15 57.84
C ALA A 563 78.28 -9.28 58.61
N GLN A 564 78.58 -8.08 58.12
CA GLN A 564 79.50 -7.15 58.78
C GLN A 564 78.95 -6.59 60.11
N ALA A 565 77.66 -6.28 60.19
CA ALA A 565 77.00 -5.82 61.41
C ALA A 565 76.96 -6.91 62.49
N ASN A 566 76.96 -8.19 62.11
CA ASN A 566 77.07 -9.33 63.03
C ASN A 566 78.51 -9.62 63.47
N GLN A 567 79.53 -9.19 62.71
CA GLN A 567 80.93 -9.34 63.11
C GLN A 567 81.36 -8.38 64.23
N ALA A 568 80.80 -7.15 64.29
CA ALA A 568 81.19 -6.16 65.29
C ALA A 568 80.91 -6.60 66.76
N PRO A 569 79.75 -7.18 67.12
CA PRO A 569 79.53 -7.74 68.46
C PRO A 569 80.36 -9.01 68.72
N GLN A 570 80.59 -9.85 67.70
CA GLN A 570 81.37 -11.08 67.83
C GLN A 570 82.86 -10.81 68.10
N GLY A 571 83.43 -9.77 67.47
CA GLY A 571 84.79 -9.32 67.75
C GLY A 571 84.96 -8.81 69.19
N VAL A 572 83.95 -8.14 69.75
CA VAL A 572 83.95 -7.69 71.15
C VAL A 572 83.74 -8.85 72.13
N LEU A 573 82.92 -9.85 71.78
CA LEU A 573 82.75 -11.08 72.57
C LEU A 573 83.99 -11.98 72.57
N GLN A 574 84.80 -11.96 71.49
CA GLN A 574 86.11 -12.62 71.47
C GLN A 574 87.15 -11.90 72.35
N LEU A 575 87.03 -10.59 72.52
CA LEU A 575 87.90 -9.79 73.41
C LEU A 575 87.51 -9.89 74.89
N LEU A 576 86.31 -10.39 75.20
CA LEU A 576 85.79 -10.59 76.57
C LEU A 576 85.84 -12.06 77.02
N ARG A 577 86.52 -12.92 76.26
CA ARG A 577 86.72 -14.34 76.57
C ARG A 577 88.07 -14.63 77.21
#